data_AF-A0A971IXG5-F1
#
_entry.id   AF-A0A971IXG5-F1
#
_cell.length_a   1.000
_cell.length_b   1.000
_cell.length_c   1.000
_cell.angle_alpha   90.00
_cell.angle_beta   90.00
_cell.angle_gamma   90.00
#
_symmetry.space_group_name_H-M   'P 1'
#
loop_
_entity.id
_entity.type
_entity.pdbx_description
1 polymer ?
#
loop_
_entity_poly.entity_id
_entity_poly.type
_entity_poly.pdbx_seq_one_letter_code
_entity_poly.pdbx_strand_id
1 'polypeptide(L)'
;MNALEQQVEEQIDAVELVARGVTNCARCGRTLTDPVSVKRGLGPVCYGLSGGGIFDGNMDVPDEEWARRERLIVAGGEVDFGVNWRYPVEGIGVGYTMRVSVRFHEGRFEAYGHVNRYGHPDGDDEVVFVRTTDLKEAYQAAIEAGPRYTAMAHRAQVQVARAAARRSKVQELFKTSKEVTDDVRSRVHGRRAL
;
A
#
# COMPACT_ATOMS: atom_id res chain seq x y z
N MET A 1 -26.58 -25.67 -10.71
CA MET A 1 -25.67 -24.93 -11.59
C MET A 1 -24.77 -25.91 -12.29
N ASN A 2 -24.74 -25.86 -13.62
CA ASN A 2 -23.76 -26.60 -14.41
C ASN A 2 -22.46 -25.78 -14.54
N ALA A 3 -21.37 -26.42 -14.96
CA ALA A 3 -20.06 -25.79 -15.07
C ALA A 3 -20.03 -24.58 -16.03
N LEU A 4 -20.91 -24.56 -17.04
CA LEU A 4 -21.03 -23.45 -17.99
C LEU A 4 -21.73 -22.24 -17.35
N GLU A 5 -22.75 -22.47 -16.52
CA GLU A 5 -23.43 -21.42 -15.76
C GLU A 5 -22.48 -20.77 -14.75
N GLN A 6 -21.68 -21.58 -14.05
CA GLN A 6 -20.68 -21.08 -13.10
C GLN A 6 -19.57 -20.27 -13.80
N GLN A 7 -19.13 -20.73 -14.98
CA GLN A 7 -18.10 -20.05 -15.77
C GLN A 7 -18.61 -18.74 -16.39
N VAL A 8 -19.90 -18.65 -16.74
CA VAL A 8 -20.55 -17.43 -17.23
C VAL A 8 -20.76 -16.44 -16.09
N GLU A 9 -21.14 -16.90 -14.90
CA GLU A 9 -21.33 -16.07 -13.71
C GLU A 9 -20.00 -15.44 -13.24
N GLU A 10 -18.90 -16.22 -13.24
CA GLU A 10 -17.54 -15.71 -12.98
C GLU A 10 -17.08 -14.66 -14.01
N GLN A 11 -17.45 -14.84 -15.29
CA GLN A 11 -17.13 -13.87 -16.34
C GLN A 11 -17.95 -12.58 -16.19
N ILE A 12 -19.21 -12.68 -15.77
CA ILE A 12 -20.07 -11.51 -15.54
C ILE A 12 -19.60 -10.73 -14.31
N ASP A 13 -19.24 -11.40 -13.22
CA ASP A 13 -18.68 -10.77 -12.03
C ASP A 13 -17.34 -10.08 -12.32
N ALA A 14 -16.47 -10.70 -13.13
CA ALA A 14 -15.23 -10.07 -13.59
C ALA A 14 -15.51 -8.83 -14.45
N VAL A 15 -16.53 -8.87 -15.32
CA VAL A 15 -16.95 -7.73 -16.15
C VAL A 15 -17.61 -6.64 -15.32
N GLU A 16 -18.41 -6.95 -14.29
CA GLU A 16 -18.99 -5.96 -13.38
C GLU A 16 -17.94 -5.31 -12.46
N LEU A 17 -16.96 -6.08 -11.99
CA LEU A 17 -15.84 -5.56 -11.20
C LEU A 17 -14.94 -4.63 -12.04
N VAL A 18 -14.76 -4.96 -13.33
CA VAL A 18 -14.07 -4.12 -14.33
C VAL A 18 -14.94 -2.92 -14.77
N ALA A 19 -16.27 -3.06 -14.84
CA ALA A 19 -17.20 -1.98 -15.20
C ALA A 19 -17.39 -0.96 -14.06
N ARG A 20 -17.21 -1.37 -12.80
CA ARG A 20 -16.99 -0.47 -11.65
C ARG A 20 -15.52 -0.05 -11.51
N GLY A 21 -14.65 -0.51 -12.41
CA GLY A 21 -13.18 -0.56 -12.36
C GLY A 21 -12.42 0.76 -12.45
N VAL A 22 -12.89 1.81 -11.79
CA VAL A 22 -12.05 2.96 -11.45
C VAL A 22 -11.36 2.67 -10.11
N THR A 23 -10.30 1.87 -10.14
CA THR A 23 -9.39 1.82 -8.99
C THR A 23 -8.43 2.99 -9.11
N ASN A 24 -8.22 3.70 -8.00
CA ASN A 24 -7.23 4.77 -7.95
C ASN A 24 -5.88 4.17 -7.57
N CYS A 25 -4.82 4.61 -8.26
CA CYS A 25 -3.45 4.26 -7.93
C CYS A 25 -3.17 4.43 -6.43
N ALA A 26 -2.70 3.38 -5.77
CA ALA A 26 -2.43 3.41 -4.34
C ALA A 26 -1.38 4.48 -3.98
N ARG A 27 -0.45 4.79 -4.90
CA ARG A 27 0.57 5.84 -4.70
C ARG A 27 0.07 7.25 -4.92
N CYS A 28 -0.45 7.54 -6.12
CA CYS A 28 -0.73 8.92 -6.54
C CYS A 28 -2.22 9.30 -6.55
N GLY A 29 -3.11 8.33 -6.38
CA GLY A 29 -4.56 8.53 -6.36
C GLY A 29 -5.21 8.80 -7.71
N ARG A 30 -4.47 8.76 -8.82
CA ARG A 30 -5.05 8.87 -10.17
C ARG A 30 -5.81 7.60 -10.54
N THR A 31 -6.91 7.76 -11.28
CA THR A 31 -7.67 6.67 -11.88
C THR A 31 -6.78 5.79 -12.75
N LEU A 32 -6.94 4.47 -12.61
CA LEU A 32 -6.30 3.45 -13.43
C LEU A 32 -7.29 2.97 -14.49
N THR A 33 -6.79 2.78 -15.71
CA THR A 33 -7.61 2.37 -16.85
C THR A 33 -7.04 1.18 -17.59
N ASP A 34 -5.72 0.95 -17.53
CA ASP A 34 -5.11 -0.23 -18.13
C ASP A 34 -5.28 -1.47 -17.21
N PRO A 35 -5.64 -2.66 -17.75
CA PRO A 35 -5.96 -3.83 -16.94
C PRO A 35 -4.83 -4.28 -16.01
N VAL A 36 -3.58 -4.20 -16.47
CA VAL A 36 -2.40 -4.57 -15.67
C VAL A 36 -2.28 -3.66 -14.45
N SER A 37 -2.42 -2.35 -14.62
CA SER A 37 -2.40 -1.40 -13.51
C SER A 37 -3.57 -1.58 -12.57
N VAL A 38 -4.77 -1.80 -13.10
CA VAL A 38 -5.96 -2.07 -12.28
C VAL A 38 -5.73 -3.29 -11.40
N LYS A 39 -5.23 -4.39 -11.95
CA LYS A 39 -4.92 -5.62 -11.20
C LYS A 39 -3.94 -5.36 -10.05
N ARG A 40 -2.80 -4.71 -10.32
CA ARG A 40 -1.80 -4.39 -9.28
C ARG A 40 -2.16 -3.19 -8.39
N GLY A 41 -3.21 -2.44 -8.72
CA GLY A 41 -3.62 -1.21 -8.03
C GLY A 41 -2.62 -0.04 -8.13
N LEU A 42 -1.72 -0.07 -9.12
CA LEU A 42 -0.68 0.93 -9.32
C LEU A 42 -0.50 1.25 -10.80
N GLY A 43 -0.35 2.53 -11.15
CA GLY A 43 0.06 2.91 -12.51
C GLY A 43 1.52 2.53 -12.77
N PRO A 44 1.97 2.37 -14.03
CA PRO A 44 3.29 1.81 -14.38
C PRO A 44 4.45 2.61 -13.80
N VAL A 45 4.36 3.94 -13.86
CA VAL A 45 5.37 4.83 -13.26
C VAL A 45 5.40 4.67 -11.73
N CYS A 46 4.22 4.60 -11.10
CA CYS A 46 4.13 4.44 -9.65
C CYS A 46 4.57 3.06 -9.17
N TYR A 47 4.40 2.03 -10.00
CA TYR A 47 4.89 0.69 -9.75
C TYR A 47 6.41 0.69 -9.66
N GLY A 48 7.11 1.19 -10.69
CA GLY A 48 8.58 1.30 -10.68
C GLY A 48 9.11 2.18 -9.54
N LEU A 49 8.50 3.35 -9.29
CA LEU A 49 8.87 4.23 -8.17
C LEU A 49 8.64 3.63 -6.78
N SER A 50 7.87 2.56 -6.70
CA SER A 50 7.63 1.83 -5.44
C SER A 50 8.44 0.54 -5.37
N GLY A 51 9.39 0.33 -6.28
CA GLY A 51 10.26 -0.86 -6.34
C GLY A 51 9.64 -2.06 -7.06
N GLY A 52 8.50 -1.89 -7.74
CA GLY A 52 7.95 -2.91 -8.62
C GLY A 52 8.89 -3.23 -9.78
N GLY A 53 8.87 -4.47 -10.28
CA GLY A 53 9.76 -4.94 -11.33
C GLY A 53 10.98 -5.71 -10.83
N ILE A 54 11.37 -5.53 -9.57
CA ILE A 54 12.58 -6.17 -9.00
C ILE A 54 12.47 -7.71 -9.02
N PHE A 55 11.26 -8.23 -8.81
CA PHE A 55 11.01 -9.67 -8.70
C PHE A 55 10.07 -10.22 -9.77
N ASP A 56 9.61 -9.41 -10.73
CA ASP A 56 8.64 -9.84 -11.74
C ASP A 56 9.17 -11.04 -12.54
N GLY A 57 10.47 -11.05 -12.86
CA GLY A 57 11.12 -12.17 -13.56
C GLY A 57 11.15 -13.49 -12.76
N ASN A 58 10.84 -13.48 -11.46
CA ASN A 58 10.68 -14.73 -10.70
C ASN A 58 9.42 -15.50 -11.12
N MET A 59 8.48 -14.85 -11.81
CA MET A 59 7.28 -15.49 -12.36
C MET A 59 7.55 -16.23 -13.67
N ASP A 60 8.58 -15.81 -14.41
CA ASP A 60 8.92 -16.30 -15.75
C ASP A 60 9.97 -17.43 -15.73
N VAL A 61 10.01 -18.23 -14.67
CA VAL A 61 10.93 -19.36 -14.53
C VAL A 61 10.32 -20.66 -15.08
N PRO A 62 11.14 -21.62 -15.56
CA PRO A 62 10.64 -22.90 -16.07
C PRO A 62 9.96 -23.72 -14.97
N ASP A 63 9.09 -24.65 -15.37
CA ASP A 63 8.33 -25.49 -14.43
C ASP A 63 9.23 -26.37 -13.54
N GLU A 64 10.42 -26.74 -14.01
CA GLU A 64 11.42 -27.44 -13.20
C GLU A 64 11.87 -26.63 -11.98
N GLU A 65 12.01 -25.32 -12.15
CA GLU A 65 12.35 -24.40 -11.06
C GLU A 65 11.16 -24.22 -10.11
N TRP A 66 9.93 -24.16 -10.63
CA TRP A 66 8.74 -24.15 -9.79
C TRP A 66 8.62 -25.41 -8.93
N ALA A 67 8.81 -26.59 -9.52
CA ALA A 67 8.82 -27.85 -8.79
C ALA A 67 9.94 -27.90 -7.73
N ARG A 68 11.12 -27.33 -8.03
CA ARG A 68 12.21 -27.20 -7.04
C ARG A 68 11.79 -26.31 -5.86
N ARG A 69 11.23 -25.13 -6.13
CA ARG A 69 10.76 -24.18 -5.11
C ARG A 69 9.70 -24.81 -4.22
N GLU A 70 8.72 -25.47 -4.82
CA GLU A 70 7.64 -26.14 -4.09
C GLU A 70 8.18 -27.19 -3.12
N ARG A 71 9.06 -28.08 -3.58
CA ARG A 71 9.68 -29.09 -2.71
C ARG A 71 10.43 -28.47 -1.53
N LEU A 72 11.18 -27.39 -1.77
CA LEU A 72 11.94 -26.72 -0.71
C LEU A 72 11.02 -26.04 0.31
N ILE A 73 9.99 -25.33 -0.16
CA ILE A 73 9.07 -24.58 0.70
C ILE A 73 8.20 -25.53 1.51
N VAL A 74 7.68 -26.61 0.90
CA VAL A 74 6.91 -27.66 1.61
C VAL A 74 7.76 -28.39 2.66
N ALA A 75 9.08 -28.53 2.44
CA ALA A 75 10.00 -29.11 3.41
C ALA A 75 10.34 -28.17 4.59
N GLY A 76 9.66 -27.03 4.71
CA GLY A 76 9.88 -26.03 5.76
C GLY A 76 10.81 -24.89 5.34
N GLY A 77 11.17 -24.80 4.06
CA GLY A 77 11.88 -23.66 3.51
C GLY A 77 11.00 -22.41 3.44
N GLU A 78 11.65 -21.26 3.49
CA GLU A 78 11.03 -19.95 3.28
C GLU A 78 11.78 -19.21 2.19
N VAL A 79 11.03 -18.46 1.37
CA VAL A 79 11.59 -17.54 0.38
C VAL A 79 11.31 -16.12 0.82
N ASP A 80 12.35 -15.45 1.31
CA ASP A 80 12.32 -14.03 1.68
C ASP A 80 12.77 -13.17 0.48
N PHE A 81 11.93 -12.21 0.13
CA PHE A 81 12.14 -11.31 -1.00
C PHE A 81 13.05 -10.12 -0.66
N GLY A 82 14.03 -10.28 0.25
CA GLY A 82 15.29 -9.53 0.35
C GLY A 82 15.23 -8.02 0.62
N VAL A 83 14.07 -7.38 0.44
CA VAL A 83 13.87 -5.94 0.31
C VAL A 83 13.08 -5.42 1.51
N ASN A 84 13.57 -4.32 2.06
CA ASN A 84 12.90 -3.58 3.13
C ASN A 84 11.84 -2.66 2.53
N TRP A 85 10.62 -3.16 2.40
CA TRP A 85 9.47 -2.39 1.92
C TRP A 85 8.99 -1.41 2.98
N ARG A 86 8.38 -0.29 2.55
CA ARG A 86 7.77 0.66 3.50
C ARG A 86 6.35 0.22 3.82
N TYR A 87 6.05 0.10 5.10
CA TYR A 87 4.71 -0.19 5.60
C TYR A 87 4.05 1.11 6.08
N PRO A 88 2.80 1.41 5.67
CA PRO A 88 2.11 2.63 6.07
C PRO A 88 1.75 2.59 7.55
N VAL A 89 1.88 3.73 8.22
CA VAL A 89 1.39 3.93 9.59
C VAL A 89 0.41 5.09 9.55
N GLU A 90 -0.78 4.89 10.09
CA GLU A 90 -1.79 5.94 10.11
C GLU A 90 -1.36 7.09 11.05
N GLY A 91 -1.55 8.33 10.61
CA GLY A 91 -1.24 9.52 11.40
C GLY A 91 0.25 9.85 11.56
N ILE A 92 1.16 8.93 11.24
CA ILE A 92 2.61 9.11 11.37
C ILE A 92 3.24 9.14 9.97
N GLY A 93 3.93 10.24 9.64
CA GLY A 93 4.62 10.40 8.34
C GLY A 93 5.87 9.52 8.17
N VAL A 94 6.13 8.60 9.11
CA VAL A 94 7.24 7.66 9.08
C VAL A 94 6.64 6.26 9.05
N GLY A 95 6.92 5.51 7.98
CA GLY A 95 6.45 4.13 7.84
C GLY A 95 7.40 3.14 8.53
N TYR A 96 6.85 2.00 8.96
CA TYR A 96 7.64 0.86 9.40
C TYR A 96 8.34 0.17 8.22
N THR A 97 9.24 -0.75 8.53
CA THR A 97 9.87 -1.61 7.54
C THR A 97 9.14 -2.95 7.49
N MET A 98 8.90 -3.48 6.30
CA MET A 98 8.30 -4.79 6.08
C MET A 98 9.19 -5.65 5.20
N ARG A 99 9.43 -6.89 5.61
CA ARG A 99 9.99 -7.96 4.77
C ARG A 99 8.86 -8.82 4.25
N VAL A 100 8.93 -9.20 2.99
CA VAL A 100 7.89 -10.03 2.37
C VAL A 100 8.48 -11.40 2.09
N SER A 101 7.77 -12.45 2.49
CA SER A 101 8.20 -13.83 2.35
C SER A 101 7.07 -14.73 1.84
N VAL A 102 7.43 -15.91 1.33
CA VAL A 102 6.53 -17.03 1.06
C VAL A 102 6.97 -18.25 1.86
N ARG A 103 6.03 -18.88 2.57
CA ARG A 103 6.25 -20.12 3.35
C ARG A 103 5.15 -21.15 3.10
N PHE A 104 5.38 -22.39 3.52
CA PHE A 104 4.32 -23.39 3.66
C PHE A 104 3.92 -23.51 5.13
N HIS A 105 2.65 -23.28 5.42
CA HIS A 105 2.11 -23.34 6.77
C HIS A 105 0.73 -24.00 6.76
N GLU A 106 0.52 -24.98 7.65
CA GLU A 106 -0.78 -25.64 7.83
C GLU A 106 -1.40 -26.12 6.50
N GLY A 107 -0.59 -26.78 5.66
CA GLY A 107 -1.03 -27.36 4.39
C GLY A 107 -1.25 -26.36 3.25
N ARG A 108 -0.86 -25.09 3.41
CA ARG A 108 -1.07 -24.03 2.40
C ARG A 108 0.19 -23.16 2.23
N PHE A 109 0.36 -22.58 1.05
CA PHE A 109 1.33 -21.52 0.82
C PHE A 109 0.79 -20.19 1.33
N GLU A 110 1.61 -19.47 2.08
CA GLU A 110 1.30 -18.14 2.60
C GLU A 110 2.29 -17.15 2.04
N ALA A 111 1.79 -16.09 1.38
CA ALA A 111 2.57 -14.88 1.16
C ALA A 111 2.29 -13.92 2.31
N TYR A 112 3.33 -13.47 3.00
CA TYR A 112 3.17 -12.68 4.20
C TYR A 112 4.24 -11.61 4.34
N GLY A 113 3.93 -10.60 5.16
CA GLY A 113 4.81 -9.50 5.48
C GLY A 113 5.14 -9.48 6.97
N HIS A 114 6.42 -9.58 7.32
CA HIS A 114 6.90 -9.31 8.67
C HIS A 114 7.18 -7.81 8.83
N VAL A 115 6.35 -7.12 9.61
CA VAL A 115 6.42 -5.69 9.85
C VAL A 115 7.24 -5.44 11.12
N ASN A 116 8.42 -4.86 10.95
CA ASN A 116 9.25 -4.44 12.06
C ASN A 116 8.73 -3.11 12.63
N ARG A 117 8.12 -3.17 13.82
CA ARG A 117 7.57 -2.00 14.51
C ARG A 117 8.43 -1.63 15.71
N TYR A 118 9.73 -1.49 15.50
CA TYR A 118 10.67 -1.14 16.56
C TYR A 118 10.17 0.05 17.40
N GLY A 119 10.01 -0.18 18.70
CA GLY A 119 9.53 0.82 19.67
C GLY A 119 8.01 0.96 19.79
N HIS A 120 7.21 0.19 19.04
CA HIS A 120 5.76 0.12 19.22
C HIS A 120 5.40 -0.85 20.36
N PRO A 121 4.42 -0.53 21.23
CA PRO A 121 4.07 -1.37 22.38
C PRO A 121 3.63 -2.79 22.00
N ASP A 122 3.02 -2.95 20.82
CA ASP A 122 2.55 -4.26 20.32
C ASP A 122 3.66 -5.11 19.69
N GLY A 123 4.89 -4.58 19.56
CA GLY A 123 6.00 -5.28 18.92
C GLY A 123 5.83 -5.48 17.41
N ASP A 124 6.64 -6.39 16.86
CA ASP A 124 6.58 -6.77 15.44
C ASP A 124 5.26 -7.47 15.11
N ASP A 125 4.81 -7.32 13.87
CA ASP A 125 3.51 -7.83 13.41
C ASP A 125 3.65 -8.61 12.10
N GLU A 126 2.72 -9.51 11.84
CA GLU A 126 2.66 -10.31 10.62
C GLU A 126 1.38 -10.04 9.86
N VAL A 127 1.50 -9.76 8.56
CA VAL A 127 0.37 -9.52 7.67
C VAL A 127 0.36 -10.58 6.58
N VAL A 128 -0.61 -11.48 6.62
CA VAL A 128 -0.82 -12.48 5.55
C VAL A 128 -1.57 -11.82 4.39
N PHE A 129 -0.98 -11.83 3.20
CA PHE A 129 -1.57 -11.24 1.99
C PHE A 129 -2.45 -12.24 1.24
N VAL A 130 -2.00 -13.49 1.17
CA VAL A 130 -2.75 -14.59 0.56
C VAL A 130 -2.39 -15.90 1.28
N ARG A 131 -3.36 -16.80 1.33
CA ARG A 131 -3.18 -18.19 1.76
C ARG A 131 -3.86 -19.10 0.75
N THR A 132 -3.09 -19.92 0.05
CA THR A 132 -3.54 -20.66 -1.14
C THR A 132 -2.86 -22.03 -1.23
N THR A 133 -3.39 -22.91 -2.06
CA THR A 133 -2.76 -24.19 -2.42
C THR A 133 -1.85 -24.06 -3.65
N ASP A 134 -1.87 -22.92 -4.35
CA ASP A 134 -1.02 -22.65 -5.52
C ASP A 134 0.20 -21.80 -5.13
N LEU A 135 1.40 -22.38 -5.27
CA LEU A 135 2.65 -21.66 -5.03
C LEU A 135 2.83 -20.43 -5.93
N LYS A 136 2.40 -20.50 -7.20
CA LYS A 136 2.56 -19.40 -8.17
C LYS A 136 1.70 -18.21 -7.75
N GLU A 137 0.49 -18.46 -7.25
CA GLU A 137 -0.39 -17.43 -6.69
C GLU A 137 0.23 -16.77 -5.45
N ALA A 138 0.80 -17.55 -4.53
CA ALA A 138 1.51 -17.02 -3.36
C ALA A 138 2.70 -16.13 -3.77
N TYR A 139 3.50 -16.57 -4.74
CA TYR A 139 4.60 -15.77 -5.29
C TYR A 139 4.12 -14.47 -5.90
N GLN A 140 3.07 -14.52 -6.74
CA GLN A 140 2.50 -13.33 -7.36
C GLN A 140 2.05 -12.32 -6.29
N ALA A 141 1.34 -12.79 -5.27
CA ALA A 141 0.88 -11.94 -4.18
C ALA A 141 2.05 -11.30 -3.40
N ALA A 142 3.11 -12.07 -3.12
CA ALA A 142 4.32 -11.56 -2.47
C ALA A 142 4.99 -10.45 -3.30
N ILE A 143 5.17 -10.69 -4.60
CA ILE A 143 5.81 -9.75 -5.53
C ILE A 143 4.99 -8.45 -5.63
N GLU A 144 3.67 -8.54 -5.67
CA GLU A 144 2.79 -7.38 -5.74
C GLU A 144 2.67 -6.60 -4.42
N ALA A 145 2.78 -7.29 -3.28
CA ALA A 145 2.57 -6.69 -1.97
C ALA A 145 3.60 -5.60 -1.64
N GLY A 146 4.90 -5.88 -1.81
CA GLY A 146 5.97 -4.95 -1.46
C GLY A 146 5.82 -3.55 -2.09
N PRO A 147 5.68 -3.45 -3.43
CA PRO A 147 5.43 -2.19 -4.12
C PRO A 147 4.11 -1.54 -3.72
N ARG A 148 3.04 -2.32 -3.49
CA ARG A 148 1.72 -1.79 -3.06
C ARG A 148 1.80 -1.12 -1.69
N TYR A 149 2.42 -1.76 -0.70
CA TYR A 149 2.59 -1.18 0.64
C TYR A 149 3.49 0.05 0.62
N THR A 150 4.58 0.02 -0.16
CA THR A 150 5.47 1.18 -0.32
C THR A 150 4.75 2.37 -0.95
N ALA A 151 3.89 2.11 -1.93
CA ALA A 151 3.04 3.12 -2.53
C ALA A 151 2.03 3.72 -1.52
N MET A 152 1.39 2.87 -0.71
CA MET A 152 0.47 3.33 0.35
C MET A 152 1.18 4.18 1.38
N ALA A 153 2.39 3.78 1.81
CA ALA A 153 3.22 4.54 2.74
C ALA A 153 3.56 5.92 2.17
N HIS A 154 3.96 6.00 0.90
CA HIS A 154 4.19 7.28 0.23
C HIS A 154 2.94 8.17 0.21
N ARG A 155 1.77 7.59 -0.08
CA ARG A 155 0.52 8.35 -0.09
C ARG A 155 0.17 8.89 1.29
N ALA A 156 0.33 8.08 2.34
CA ALA A 156 0.14 8.49 3.73
C ALA A 156 1.06 9.67 4.07
N GLN A 157 2.34 9.61 3.70
CA GLN A 157 3.30 10.70 3.90
C GLN A 157 2.86 12.00 3.22
N VAL A 158 2.45 11.93 1.95
CA VAL A 158 1.95 13.09 1.21
C VAL A 158 0.69 13.68 1.86
N GLN A 159 -0.20 12.83 2.37
CA GLN A 159 -1.41 13.28 3.07
C GLN A 159 -1.08 13.99 4.39
N VAL A 160 -0.18 13.45 5.21
CA VAL A 160 0.29 14.08 6.45
C VAL A 160 0.95 15.43 6.15
N ALA A 161 1.84 15.49 5.16
CA ALA A 161 2.50 16.73 4.77
C ALA A 161 1.48 17.81 4.31
N ARG A 162 0.48 17.43 3.52
CA ARG A 162 -0.60 18.32 3.09
C ARG A 162 -1.44 18.81 4.26
N ALA A 163 -1.77 17.94 5.21
CA ALA A 163 -2.53 18.30 6.41
C ALA A 163 -1.74 19.28 7.28
N ALA A 164 -0.44 19.05 7.48
CA ALA A 164 0.44 19.96 8.22
C ALA A 164 0.54 21.34 7.55
N ALA A 165 0.73 21.39 6.23
CA ALA A 165 0.77 22.65 5.48
C ALA A 165 -0.55 23.44 5.59
N ARG A 166 -1.70 22.75 5.49
CA ARG A 166 -3.02 23.36 5.70
C ARG A 166 -3.16 23.94 7.10
N ARG A 167 -2.73 23.19 8.13
CA ARG A 167 -2.79 23.65 9.53
C ARG A 167 -1.91 24.88 9.76
N SER A 168 -0.70 24.91 9.21
CA SER A 168 0.21 26.07 9.30
C SER A 168 -0.41 27.31 8.66
N LYS A 169 -0.95 27.18 7.44
CA LYS A 169 -1.61 28.29 6.74
C LYS A 169 -2.81 28.85 7.50
N VAL A 170 -3.61 27.97 8.11
CA VAL A 170 -4.74 28.38 8.96
C VAL A 170 -4.25 29.13 10.20
N GLN A 171 -3.20 28.64 10.86
CA GLN A 171 -2.61 29.32 12.02
C GLN A 171 -2.04 30.71 11.69
N GLU A 172 -1.39 30.86 10.53
CA GLU A 172 -0.92 32.17 10.05
C GLU A 172 -2.10 33.13 9.84
N LEU A 173 -3.16 32.70 9.17
CA LEU A 173 -4.36 33.52 8.97
C LEU A 173 -5.00 33.97 10.30
N PHE A 174 -5.07 33.08 11.30
CA PHE A 174 -5.57 33.44 12.63
C PHE A 174 -4.65 34.42 13.37
N LYS A 175 -3.33 34.30 13.24
CA LYS A 175 -2.38 35.26 13.82
C LYS A 175 -2.56 36.65 13.19
N THR A 176 -2.59 36.74 11.86
CA THR A 176 -2.82 37.99 11.15
C THR A 176 -4.18 38.60 11.49
N SER A 177 -5.24 37.78 11.60
CA SER A 177 -6.57 38.26 12.00
C SER A 177 -6.56 38.84 13.42
N LYS A 178 -5.88 38.18 14.37
CA LYS A 178 -5.74 38.65 15.75
C LYS A 178 -4.95 39.96 15.83
N GLU A 179 -3.83 40.06 15.11
CA GLU A 179 -3.03 41.30 15.02
C GLU A 179 -3.86 42.47 14.48
N VAL A 180 -4.67 42.23 13.45
CA VAL A 180 -5.59 43.25 12.90
C VAL A 180 -6.67 43.63 13.92
N THR A 181 -7.22 42.66 14.66
CA THR A 181 -8.24 42.97 15.68
C THR A 181 -7.66 43.75 16.86
N ASP A 182 -6.44 43.40 17.29
CA ASP A 182 -5.74 44.09 18.36
C ASP A 182 -5.34 45.52 17.95
N ASP A 183 -4.88 45.74 16.70
CA ASP A 183 -4.61 47.08 16.16
C ASP A 183 -5.88 47.94 16.12
N VAL A 184 -7.00 47.41 15.59
CA VAL A 184 -8.28 48.12 15.57
C VAL A 184 -8.74 48.49 16.99
N ARG A 185 -8.63 47.56 17.95
CA ARG A 185 -9.02 47.81 19.35
C ARG A 185 -8.15 48.89 20.00
N SER A 186 -6.85 48.90 19.72
CA SER A 186 -5.92 49.92 20.23
C SER A 186 -6.26 51.33 19.71
N ARG A 187 -6.62 51.46 18.42
CA ARG A 187 -7.02 52.73 17.80
C ARG A 187 -8.36 53.26 18.32
N VAL A 188 -9.30 52.37 18.63
CA VAL A 188 -10.61 52.76 19.18
C VAL A 188 -10.48 53.23 20.63
N HIS A 189 -9.60 52.62 21.44
CA HIS A 189 -9.41 53.02 22.84
C HIS A 189 -8.46 54.22 23.00
N GLY A 190 -7.51 54.43 22.08
CA GLY A 190 -6.63 55.61 22.06
C GLY A 190 -7.32 56.93 21.69
N ARG A 191 -8.49 56.89 21.03
CA ARG A 191 -9.26 58.09 20.65
C ARG A 191 -10.19 58.64 21.73
N ARG A 192 -10.28 58.01 22.90
CA ARG A 192 -11.14 58.47 24.02
C ARG A 192 -10.42 59.31 25.08
N ALA A 193 -9.14 59.62 24.88
CA ALA A 193 -8.30 60.32 25.87
C ALA A 193 -7.94 61.77 25.49
N LEU A 194 -8.74 62.43 24.64
CA LEU A 194 -8.63 63.86 24.32
C LEU A 194 -9.95 64.57 24.59
#